data_AF-A0A971FLY3-F1
#
_entry.id   AF-A0A971FLY3-F1
#
_cell.length_a   1.000
_cell.length_b   1.000
_cell.length_c   1.000
_cell.angle_alpha   90.00
_cell.angle_beta   90.00
_cell.angle_gamma   90.00
#
_symmetry.space_group_name_H-M   'P 1'
#
loop_
_entity.id
_entity.type
_entity.pdbx_description
1 polymer ?
#
loop_
_entity_poly.entity_id
_entity_poly.type
_entity_poly.pdbx_seq_one_letter_code
_entity_poly.pdbx_strand_id
1 'polypeptide(L)'
;MELGQAHWHCALNLVADSDLPVESGIGNGGGDTIYRLKEGNERFLITDVNNPQTSAMAQSGIFALMDQFGNLSGIKFFNHVPGGCNVLYMDGHVAWVPYVAPAPGQDNTTSMDLGATQPVLPSLASVIGLFNIQN
;
A
#
# COMPACT_ATOMS: atom_id res chain seq x y z
N MET A 1 -6.76 -34.10 1.58
CA MET A 1 -7.36 -33.94 0.24
C MET A 1 -6.26 -33.43 -0.66
N GLU A 2 -5.75 -34.28 -1.54
CA GLU A 2 -4.63 -33.96 -2.45
C GLU A 2 -5.02 -32.81 -3.39
N LEU A 3 -4.29 -31.71 -3.32
CA LEU A 3 -4.34 -30.67 -4.35
C LEU A 3 -3.47 -31.13 -5.53
N GLY A 4 -4.04 -31.98 -6.38
CA GLY A 4 -3.44 -32.34 -7.66
C GLY A 4 -3.36 -31.13 -8.57
N GLN A 5 -2.13 -30.65 -8.81
CA GLN A 5 -1.65 -29.87 -9.97
C GLN A 5 -2.69 -28.95 -10.66
N ALA A 6 -3.46 -28.18 -9.89
CA ALA A 6 -4.31 -27.14 -10.43
C ALA A 6 -3.41 -25.95 -10.80
N HIS A 7 -3.12 -25.84 -12.10
CA HIS A 7 -2.62 -24.66 -12.81
C HIS A 7 -2.38 -23.46 -11.90
N TRP A 8 -1.13 -23.24 -11.47
CA TRP A 8 -0.73 -22.27 -10.42
C TRP A 8 -1.45 -20.91 -10.42
N HIS A 9 -1.86 -20.42 -11.60
CA HIS A 9 -2.66 -19.21 -11.78
C HIS A 9 -4.05 -19.25 -11.14
N CYS A 10 -4.78 -20.38 -11.21
CA CYS A 10 -6.12 -20.46 -10.62
C CYS A 10 -6.05 -20.60 -9.09
N ALA A 11 -5.02 -21.26 -8.57
CA ALA A 11 -4.80 -21.36 -7.13
C ALA A 11 -4.46 -20.01 -6.48
N LEU A 12 -3.61 -19.20 -7.13
CA LEU A 12 -3.26 -17.86 -6.62
C LEU A 12 -4.47 -16.92 -6.59
N ASN A 13 -5.30 -16.93 -7.64
CA ASN A 13 -6.52 -16.11 -7.66
C ASN A 13 -7.52 -16.54 -6.58
N LEU A 14 -7.65 -17.84 -6.32
CA LEU A 14 -8.49 -18.37 -5.25
C LEU A 14 -8.01 -17.90 -3.87
N VAL A 15 -6.71 -17.91 -3.64
CA VAL A 15 -6.13 -17.43 -2.38
C VAL A 15 -6.30 -15.92 -2.24
N ALA A 16 -6.04 -15.15 -3.31
CA ALA A 16 -6.19 -13.69 -3.30
C ALA A 16 -7.64 -13.24 -3.07
N ASP A 17 -8.62 -14.04 -3.50
CA ASP A 17 -10.06 -13.77 -3.31
C ASP A 17 -10.63 -14.38 -2.01
N SER A 18 -9.77 -14.83 -1.11
CA SER A 18 -10.17 -15.41 0.19
C SER A 18 -9.63 -14.60 1.37
N ASP A 19 -10.41 -14.53 2.45
CA ASP A 19 -9.90 -14.04 3.72
C ASP A 19 -8.93 -15.05 4.31
N LEU A 20 -7.79 -14.58 4.80
CA LEU A 20 -6.70 -15.42 5.27
C LEU A 20 -6.76 -15.54 6.81
N PRO A 21 -6.97 -16.75 7.35
CA PRO A 21 -6.87 -16.97 8.79
C PRO A 21 -5.41 -16.87 9.22
N VAL A 22 -5.18 -16.17 10.32
CA VAL A 22 -3.86 -15.94 10.92
C VAL A 22 -3.93 -16.13 12.43
N GLU A 23 -2.78 -16.12 13.11
CA GLU A 23 -2.77 -16.17 14.57
C GLU A 23 -3.50 -14.95 15.18
N SER A 24 -4.09 -15.13 16.36
CA SER A 24 -4.80 -14.03 17.03
C SER A 24 -3.82 -12.91 17.39
N GLY A 25 -4.18 -11.66 17.06
CA GLY A 25 -3.36 -10.48 17.31
C GLY A 25 -2.57 -9.99 16.09
N ILE A 26 -2.42 -10.81 15.03
CA ILE A 26 -1.72 -10.42 13.81
C ILE A 26 -2.64 -10.13 12.61
N GLY A 27 -3.96 -10.34 12.77
CA GLY A 27 -4.97 -9.97 11.77
C GLY A 27 -5.31 -8.48 11.76
N ASN A 28 -6.16 -8.07 10.81
CA ASN A 28 -6.65 -6.70 10.73
C ASN A 28 -7.36 -6.29 12.04
N GLY A 29 -7.03 -5.11 12.56
CA GLY A 29 -7.60 -4.61 13.83
C GLY A 29 -7.20 -5.41 15.07
N GLY A 30 -6.14 -6.23 15.00
CA GLY A 30 -5.71 -7.11 16.09
C GLY A 30 -6.50 -8.42 16.17
N GLY A 31 -7.28 -8.77 15.14
CA GLY A 31 -8.00 -10.03 15.05
C GLY A 31 -7.13 -11.22 14.64
N ASP A 32 -7.78 -12.27 14.15
CA ASP A 32 -7.21 -13.53 13.63
C ASP A 32 -7.42 -13.69 12.12
N THR A 33 -7.80 -12.61 11.43
CA THR A 33 -8.14 -12.64 10.00
C THR A 33 -7.48 -11.47 9.27
N ILE A 34 -6.82 -11.77 8.15
CA ILE A 34 -6.43 -10.78 7.15
C ILE A 34 -7.49 -10.78 6.04
N TYR A 35 -8.19 -9.66 5.88
CA TYR A 35 -9.26 -9.55 4.89
C TYR A 35 -8.72 -9.37 3.48
N ARG A 36 -9.40 -9.95 2.50
CA ARG A 36 -9.12 -9.71 1.08
C ARG A 36 -9.46 -8.28 0.66
N LEU A 37 -8.86 -7.84 -0.45
CA LEU A 37 -9.28 -6.60 -1.11
C LEU A 37 -10.69 -6.79 -1.70
N LYS A 38 -11.55 -5.78 -1.53
CA LYS A 38 -12.94 -5.83 -1.96
C LYS A 38 -13.43 -4.46 -2.43
N GLU A 39 -14.16 -4.48 -3.53
CA GLU A 39 -14.87 -3.31 -4.05
C GLU A 39 -15.95 -2.80 -3.09
N GLY A 40 -16.09 -1.48 -3.01
CA GLY A 40 -17.04 -0.80 -2.12
C GLY A 40 -16.53 -0.58 -0.69
N ASN A 41 -15.24 -0.83 -0.42
CA ASN A 41 -14.63 -0.60 0.89
C ASN A 41 -14.31 0.90 1.14
N GLU A 42 -14.22 1.70 0.10
CA GLU A 42 -14.05 3.17 0.17
C GLU A 42 -15.15 3.85 0.98
N ARG A 43 -16.33 3.23 1.11
CA ARG A 43 -17.41 3.72 1.98
C ARG A 43 -17.01 3.83 3.46
N PHE A 44 -16.01 3.05 3.89
CA PHE A 44 -15.50 3.10 5.26
C PHE A 44 -14.54 4.29 5.47
N LEU A 45 -14.12 4.95 4.39
CA LEU A 45 -13.33 6.18 4.44
C LEU A 45 -14.23 7.44 4.51
N ILE A 46 -15.55 7.28 4.43
CA ILE A 46 -16.51 8.36 4.66
C ILE A 46 -16.41 8.81 6.12
N THR A 47 -16.01 10.07 6.33
CA THR A 47 -15.78 10.62 7.67
C THR A 47 -17.04 11.22 8.31
N ASP A 48 -18.03 11.59 7.51
CA ASP A 48 -19.34 12.06 8.00
C ASP A 48 -20.48 11.24 7.38
N VAL A 49 -21.03 10.34 8.20
CA VAL A 49 -22.14 9.45 7.80
C VAL A 49 -23.45 10.21 7.56
N ASN A 50 -23.63 11.39 8.14
CA ASN A 50 -24.85 12.19 7.96
C ASN A 50 -24.80 12.96 6.63
N ASN A 51 -23.62 13.18 6.06
CA ASN A 51 -23.42 13.79 4.76
C ASN A 51 -22.40 13.01 3.91
N PRO A 52 -22.77 11.80 3.45
CA PRO A 52 -21.82 10.89 2.81
C PRO A 52 -21.36 11.39 1.44
N GLN A 53 -22.17 12.21 0.75
CA GLN A 53 -21.80 12.73 -0.57
C GLN A 53 -20.61 13.70 -0.52
N THR A 54 -20.45 14.45 0.58
CA THR A 54 -19.38 15.45 0.70
C THR A 54 -18.10 14.92 1.33
N SER A 55 -18.20 13.84 2.11
CA SER A 55 -17.06 13.24 2.81
C SER A 55 -16.55 11.95 2.14
N ALA A 56 -17.21 11.47 1.09
CA ALA A 56 -16.69 10.39 0.25
C ALA A 56 -15.48 10.87 -0.56
N MET A 57 -14.42 10.07 -0.53
CA MET A 57 -13.28 10.22 -1.44
C MET A 57 -13.58 9.53 -2.77
N ALA A 58 -13.09 10.11 -3.87
CA ALA A 58 -13.13 9.45 -5.17
C ALA A 58 -12.22 8.22 -5.16
N GLN A 59 -12.66 7.11 -5.79
CA GLN A 59 -11.86 5.88 -5.91
C GLN A 59 -10.53 6.12 -6.64
N SER A 60 -10.48 7.08 -7.57
CA SER A 60 -9.26 7.55 -8.24
C SER A 60 -8.25 8.23 -7.31
N GLY A 61 -8.64 8.52 -6.07
CA GLY A 61 -7.77 9.11 -5.03
C GLY A 61 -7.37 8.11 -3.95
N ILE A 62 -7.86 6.87 -3.99
CA ILE A 62 -7.59 5.84 -2.99
C ILE A 62 -6.68 4.79 -3.62
N PHE A 63 -5.43 4.72 -3.14
CA PHE A 63 -4.48 3.72 -3.62
C PHE A 63 -4.84 2.33 -3.08
N ALA A 64 -4.70 1.32 -3.92
CA ALA A 64 -4.93 -0.10 -3.59
C ALA A 64 -3.61 -0.88 -3.50
N LEU A 65 -2.71 -0.67 -4.46
CA LEU A 65 -1.39 -1.31 -4.53
C LEU A 65 -0.36 -0.31 -5.05
N MET A 66 0.91 -0.55 -4.73
CA MET A 66 2.01 0.25 -5.26
C MET A 66 3.28 -0.59 -5.38
N ASP A 67 4.18 -0.17 -6.25
CA ASP A 67 5.53 -0.73 -6.32
C ASP A 67 6.26 -0.57 -4.98
N GLN A 68 7.12 -1.53 -4.65
CA GLN A 68 8.00 -1.39 -3.50
C GLN A 68 9.08 -0.35 -3.78
N PHE A 69 9.42 0.45 -2.76
CA PHE A 69 10.45 1.48 -2.82
C PHE A 69 11.04 1.69 -1.43
N GLY A 70 12.22 2.32 -1.34
CA GLY A 70 12.84 2.56 -0.04
C GLY A 70 14.11 3.40 -0.16
N ASN A 71 14.42 4.16 0.90
CA ASN A 71 15.69 4.88 1.01
C ASN A 71 16.68 4.09 1.88
N LEU A 72 17.83 4.68 2.22
CA LEU A 72 18.90 4.03 2.98
C LEU A 72 19.39 2.75 2.25
N SER A 73 19.21 1.57 2.86
CA SER A 73 19.56 0.27 2.26
C SER A 73 18.48 -0.27 1.31
N GLY A 74 17.37 0.45 1.16
CA GLY A 74 16.20 0.08 0.35
C GLY A 74 16.25 0.51 -1.11
N ILE A 75 17.32 1.18 -1.55
CA ILE A 75 17.43 1.70 -2.94
C ILE A 75 17.26 0.57 -3.99
N LYS A 76 17.69 -0.65 -3.65
CA LYS A 76 17.53 -1.86 -4.48
C LYS A 76 16.07 -2.24 -4.78
N PHE A 77 15.11 -1.72 -4.04
CA PHE A 77 13.69 -2.03 -4.24
C PHE A 77 13.04 -1.19 -5.32
N PHE A 78 13.65 -0.08 -5.72
CA PHE A 78 13.15 0.71 -6.83
C PHE A 78 13.24 -0.08 -8.14
N ASN A 79 12.14 -0.12 -8.88
CA ASN A 79 12.10 -0.63 -10.25
C ASN A 79 12.96 0.23 -11.22
N HIS A 80 13.27 1.49 -10.86
CA HIS A 80 14.18 2.40 -11.56
C HIS A 80 14.72 3.47 -10.58
N VAL A 81 15.99 3.90 -10.64
CA VAL A 81 16.61 4.84 -9.65
C VAL A 81 17.12 6.15 -10.29
N PRO A 82 17.01 7.33 -9.64
CA PRO A 82 16.06 7.67 -8.58
C PRO A 82 14.68 7.81 -9.22
N GLY A 83 13.86 6.77 -9.06
CA GLY A 83 12.58 6.66 -9.75
C GLY A 83 11.40 7.00 -8.86
N GLY A 84 10.22 6.72 -9.38
CA GLY A 84 8.95 6.76 -8.67
C GLY A 84 8.39 5.36 -8.52
N CYS A 85 7.11 5.30 -8.16
CA CYS A 85 6.35 4.07 -8.09
C CYS A 85 5.19 4.12 -9.07
N ASN A 86 4.88 2.98 -9.69
CA ASN A 86 3.53 2.79 -10.22
C ASN A 86 2.58 2.56 -9.04
N VAL A 87 1.48 3.29 -9.03
CA VAL A 87 0.45 3.21 -7.99
C VAL A 87 -0.86 2.83 -8.65
N LEU A 88 -1.45 1.71 -8.24
CA LEU A 88 -2.78 1.26 -8.62
C LEU A 88 -3.82 1.87 -7.68
N TYR A 89 -4.89 2.42 -8.24
CA TYR A 89 -6.01 3.01 -7.51
C TYR A 89 -7.26 2.12 -7.57
N MET A 90 -8.24 2.39 -6.69
CA MET A 90 -9.45 1.56 -6.56
C MET A 90 -10.34 1.54 -7.82
N ASP A 91 -10.28 2.57 -8.67
CA ASP A 91 -10.97 2.59 -9.97
C ASP A 91 -10.24 1.78 -11.07
N GLY A 92 -9.12 1.15 -10.73
CA GLY A 92 -8.34 0.29 -11.61
C GLY A 92 -7.28 1.01 -12.45
N HIS A 93 -7.17 2.34 -12.36
CA HIS A 93 -6.10 3.05 -13.07
C HIS A 93 -4.76 2.92 -12.36
N VAL A 94 -3.68 3.03 -13.13
CA VAL A 94 -2.31 3.10 -12.61
C VAL A 94 -1.72 4.45 -12.97
N ALA A 95 -1.14 5.14 -11.99
CA ALA A 95 -0.42 6.39 -12.20
C ALA A 95 1.03 6.26 -11.74
N TRP A 96 1.93 6.97 -12.42
CA TRP A 96 3.31 7.11 -11.99
C TRP A 96 3.44 8.26 -11.00
N VAL A 97 3.95 7.95 -9.80
CA VAL A 97 4.20 8.95 -8.75
C VAL A 97 5.70 9.06 -8.50
N PRO A 98 6.34 10.21 -8.79
CA PRO A 98 7.77 10.39 -8.60
C PRO A 98 8.13 10.38 -7.12
N TYR A 99 9.24 9.74 -6.77
CA TYR A 99 9.82 9.89 -5.44
C TYR A 99 10.49 11.25 -5.31
N VAL A 100 10.12 11.99 -4.26
CA VAL A 100 10.74 13.28 -3.90
C VAL A 100 11.50 13.08 -2.60
N ALA A 101 12.82 13.22 -2.65
CA ALA A 101 13.66 13.15 -1.47
C ALA A 101 13.42 14.37 -0.56
N PRO A 102 13.63 14.25 0.77
CA PRO A 102 13.48 15.37 1.69
C PRO A 102 14.38 16.54 1.29
N ALA A 103 13.91 17.76 1.55
CA ALA A 103 14.76 18.93 1.42
C ALA A 103 15.97 18.84 2.36
N PRO A 104 17.12 19.46 2.03
CA PRO A 104 18.31 19.40 2.86
C PRO A 104 18.03 19.76 4.33
N GLY A 105 18.37 18.84 5.25
CA GLY A 105 18.16 19.03 6.69
C GLY A 105 16.74 18.73 7.19
N GLN A 106 15.83 18.22 6.34
CA GLN A 106 14.48 17.80 6.73
C GLN A 106 14.35 16.28 6.96
N ASP A 107 15.45 15.55 6.92
CA ASP A 107 15.45 14.12 7.23
C ASP A 107 14.97 13.88 8.66
N ASN A 108 14.02 12.94 8.82
CA ASN A 108 13.38 12.59 10.10
C ASN A 108 12.71 13.77 10.82
N THR A 109 12.30 14.81 10.10
CA THR A 109 11.47 15.90 10.64
C THR A 109 10.02 15.75 10.21
N THR A 110 9.12 16.53 10.80
CA THR A 110 7.72 16.61 10.37
C THR A 110 7.54 17.16 8.96
N SER A 111 8.57 17.81 8.40
CA SER A 111 8.57 18.38 7.05
C SER A 111 9.26 17.49 6.02
N MET A 112 9.66 16.27 6.40
CA MET A 112 10.33 15.31 5.52
C MET A 112 9.54 15.00 4.25
N ASP A 113 8.20 14.95 4.35
CA ASP A 113 7.30 14.61 3.24
C ASP A 113 6.87 15.81 2.39
N LEU A 114 7.41 17.01 2.68
CA LEU A 114 7.00 18.22 1.99
C LEU A 114 7.35 18.14 0.50
N GLY A 115 6.35 18.33 -0.36
CA GLY A 115 6.49 18.25 -1.82
C GLY A 115 6.39 16.84 -2.39
N ALA A 116 6.28 15.80 -1.54
CA ALA A 116 5.96 14.45 -1.97
C ALA A 116 4.44 14.26 -2.16
N THR A 117 4.06 13.23 -2.90
CA THR A 117 2.64 12.90 -3.17
C THR A 117 2.33 11.52 -2.60
N GLN A 118 1.29 11.42 -1.78
CA GLN A 118 0.84 10.13 -1.24
C GLN A 118 0.42 9.17 -2.36
N PRO A 119 0.73 7.85 -2.25
CA PRO A 119 1.38 7.18 -1.12
C PRO A 119 2.93 7.18 -1.17
N VAL A 120 3.56 7.76 -2.19
CA VAL A 120 5.03 7.73 -2.35
C VAL A 120 5.68 8.83 -1.52
N LEU A 121 5.92 8.52 -0.24
CA LEU A 121 6.48 9.45 0.74
C LEU A 121 7.90 9.06 1.17
N PRO A 122 8.82 10.02 1.39
CA PRO A 122 10.13 9.72 1.97
C PRO A 122 10.06 9.17 3.39
N SER A 123 9.07 9.56 4.22
CA SER A 123 8.82 8.90 5.51
C SER A 123 8.52 7.41 5.38
N LEU A 124 7.63 7.05 4.45
CA LEU A 124 7.28 5.66 4.17
C LEU A 124 8.49 4.89 3.62
N ALA A 125 9.29 5.51 2.75
CA ALA A 125 10.52 4.92 2.25
C ALA A 125 11.53 4.59 3.36
N SER A 126 11.64 5.44 4.40
CA SER A 126 12.47 5.18 5.58
C SER A 126 11.97 3.97 6.38
N VAL A 127 10.65 3.88 6.57
CA VAL A 127 10.03 2.75 7.30
C VAL A 127 10.28 1.43 6.56
N ILE A 128 10.02 1.40 5.24
CA ILE A 128 10.28 0.21 4.41
C ILE A 128 11.77 -0.14 4.44
N GLY A 129 12.66 0.85 4.33
CA GLY A 129 14.10 0.64 4.43
C GLY A 129 14.52 -0.01 5.74
N LEU A 130 13.98 0.46 6.87
CA LEU A 130 14.29 -0.06 8.20
C LEU A 130 13.84 -1.52 8.40
N PHE A 131 12.61 -1.86 8.01
CA PHE A 131 12.10 -3.23 8.16
C PHE A 131 12.90 -4.25 7.31
N ASN A 132 13.48 -3.79 6.20
CA ASN A 132 14.27 -4.65 5.32
C ASN A 132 15.77 -4.75 5.70
N ILE A 133 16.23 -3.99 6.70
CA ILE A 133 17.59 -4.13 7.26
C ILE A 133 17.60 -5.20 8.36
N GLN A 134 16.44 -5.50 8.97
CA GLN A 134 16.32 -6.39 10.11
C GLN A 134 16.05 -7.86 9.75
N ASN A 135 15.92 -8.17 8.46
CA ASN A 135 15.77 -9.53 7.91
C ASN A 135 17.00 -9.89 7.05
#